data_AF-X1EKV7-F1
#
_entry.id   AF-X1EKV7-F1
#
_cell.length_a   1.000
_cell.length_b   1.000
_cell.length_c   1.000
_cell.angle_alpha   90.00
_cell.angle_beta   90.00
_cell.angle_gamma   90.00
#
_symmetry.space_group_name_H-M   'P 1'
#
loop_
_entity.id
_entity.type
_entity.pdbx_description
1 polymer ?
#
loop_
_entity_poly.entity_id
_entity_poly.type
_entity_poly.pdbx_seq_one_letter_code
_entity_poly.pdbx_strand_id
1 'polypeptide(L)'
;MDYFNIMTILFISKKIKKMRTLIIFNPYSAKGKGIESKDFIENELKRWKIDYEIYITRNLEDLIETTKKNLSKDFNNFISVGGDGTLHYMA
;
A
#
# COMPACT_ATOMS: atom_id res chain seq x y z
N MET A 1 -9.55 10.71 -36.37
CA MET A 1 -8.89 10.21 -35.14
C MET A 1 -7.45 9.99 -35.56
N ASP A 2 -6.62 10.99 -35.29
CA ASP A 2 -5.41 11.23 -36.08
C ASP A 2 -4.20 10.68 -35.34
N TYR A 3 -3.16 10.23 -36.05
CA TYR A 3 -2.02 9.52 -35.46
C TYR A 3 -1.35 10.31 -34.32
N PHE A 4 -1.33 11.64 -34.43
CA PHE A 4 -0.84 12.55 -33.39
C PHE A 4 -1.64 12.45 -32.08
N ASN A 5 -2.97 12.35 -32.16
CA ASN A 5 -3.83 12.17 -31.00
C ASN A 5 -3.61 10.81 -30.34
N ILE A 6 -3.46 9.74 -31.13
CA ILE A 6 -3.19 8.39 -30.62
C ILE A 6 -1.84 8.33 -29.90
N MET A 7 -0.79 8.91 -30.50
CA MET A 7 0.54 8.97 -29.87
C MET A 7 0.56 9.82 -28.60
N THR A 8 -0.20 10.93 -28.58
CA THR A 8 -0.33 11.78 -27.39
C THR A 8 -1.03 11.03 -26.26
N ILE A 9 -2.14 10.34 -26.54
CA ILE A 9 -2.86 9.51 -25.57
C ILE A 9 -1.97 8.38 -25.04
N LEU A 10 -1.21 7.70 -25.92
CA LEU A 10 -0.28 6.64 -25.54
C LEU A 10 0.87 7.17 -24.67
N PHE A 11 1.39 8.37 -24.98
CA PHE A 11 2.44 9.01 -24.20
C PHE A 11 1.94 9.44 -22.82
N ILE A 12 0.73 10.02 -22.75
CA ILE A 12 0.09 10.40 -21.48
C ILE A 12 -0.18 9.15 -20.63
N SER A 13 -0.76 8.08 -21.19
CA SER A 13 -1.04 6.86 -20.45
C SER A 13 0.23 6.20 -19.91
N LYS A 14 1.34 6.25 -20.66
CA LYS A 14 2.65 5.76 -20.23
C LYS A 14 3.27 6.63 -19.12
N LYS A 15 2.90 7.90 -19.02
CA LYS A 15 3.36 8.84 -17.97
C LYS A 15 2.55 8.75 -16.68
N ILE A 16 1.31 8.28 -16.73
CA ILE A 16 0.51 7.99 -15.53
C ILE A 16 1.11 6.74 -14.87
N LYS A 17 2.11 6.96 -14.01
CA LYS A 17 2.65 5.88 -13.18
C LYS A 17 1.52 5.37 -12.28
N LYS A 18 1.15 4.10 -12.44
CA LYS A 18 0.17 3.45 -11.57
C LYS A 18 0.74 3.47 -10.15
N MET A 19 0.09 4.20 -9.25
CA MET A 19 0.58 4.31 -7.87
C MET A 19 0.31 3.01 -7.14
N ARG A 20 1.38 2.29 -6.79
CA ARG A 20 1.27 1.06 -6.01
C ARG A 20 1.40 1.36 -4.53
N THR A 21 0.51 0.79 -3.73
CA THR A 21 0.42 1.07 -2.29
C THR A 21 0.83 -0.17 -1.49
N LEU A 22 1.77 -0.04 -0.56
CA LEU A 22 2.06 -1.08 0.42
C LEU A 22 1.29 -0.76 1.70
N ILE A 23 0.56 -1.74 2.21
CA ILE A 23 -0.15 -1.65 3.49
C ILE A 23 0.58 -2.54 4.48
N ILE A 24 1.18 -1.92 5.48
CA ILE A 24 1.85 -2.59 6.60
C ILE A 24 0.80 -2.73 7.71
N PHE A 25 0.35 -3.96 7.94
CA PHE A 25 -0.71 -4.27 8.87
C PHE A 25 -0.18 -4.97 10.12
N ASN A 26 -0.31 -4.34 11.28
CA ASN A 26 0.08 -4.93 12.56
C ASN A 26 -1.13 -5.58 13.26
N PRO A 27 -1.26 -6.92 13.23
CA PRO A 27 -2.45 -7.61 13.74
C PRO A 27 -2.58 -7.53 15.26
N TYR A 28 -1.48 -7.27 15.98
CA TYR A 28 -1.47 -7.18 17.45
C TYR A 28 -1.94 -5.82 17.97
N SER A 29 -2.10 -4.83 17.08
CA SER A 29 -2.71 -3.55 17.44
C SER A 29 -4.13 -3.75 17.96
N ALA A 30 -4.57 -2.84 18.83
CA ALA A 30 -5.90 -2.88 19.45
C ALA A 30 -6.23 -4.21 20.18
N LYS A 31 -5.22 -4.82 20.84
CA LYS A 31 -5.36 -6.08 21.60
C LYS A 31 -5.77 -7.27 20.72
N GLY A 32 -5.25 -7.35 19.50
CA GLY A 32 -5.53 -8.46 18.58
C GLY A 32 -6.83 -8.33 17.78
N LYS A 33 -7.63 -7.28 18.02
CA LYS A 33 -8.84 -6.98 17.22
C LYS A 33 -8.52 -6.32 15.89
N GLY A 34 -7.26 -5.93 15.65
CA GLY A 34 -6.83 -5.34 14.39
C GLY A 34 -7.25 -6.20 13.20
N ILE A 35 -7.10 -7.53 13.30
CA ILE A 35 -7.43 -8.49 12.24
C ILE A 35 -8.88 -8.38 11.73
N GLU A 36 -9.84 -8.01 12.61
CA GLU A 36 -11.26 -7.87 12.25
C GLU A 36 -11.48 -6.73 11.25
N SER A 37 -10.59 -5.72 11.25
CA SER A 37 -10.64 -4.60 10.30
C SER A 37 -10.05 -4.94 8.93
N LYS A 38 -9.33 -6.07 8.79
CA LYS A 38 -8.64 -6.43 7.55
C LYS A 38 -9.62 -6.53 6.38
N ASP A 39 -10.69 -7.28 6.54
CA ASP A 39 -11.65 -7.53 5.45
C ASP A 39 -12.39 -6.23 5.06
N PHE A 40 -12.70 -5.39 6.04
CA PHE A 40 -13.26 -4.06 5.78
C PHE A 40 -12.32 -3.20 4.95
N ILE A 41 -11.05 -3.08 5.38
CA ILE A 41 -10.02 -2.31 4.67
C ILE A 41 -9.79 -2.88 3.26
N GLU A 42 -9.70 -4.20 3.13
CA GLU A 42 -9.49 -4.86 1.85
C GLU A 42 -10.66 -4.61 0.88
N ASN A 43 -11.90 -4.66 1.38
CA ASN A 43 -13.09 -4.36 0.59
C ASN A 43 -13.13 -2.89 0.14
N GLU A 44 -12.75 -1.95 1.01
CA GLU A 44 -12.63 -0.54 0.66
C GLU A 44 -11.60 -0.32 -0.46
N LEU A 45 -10.39 -0.87 -0.30
CA LEU A 45 -9.33 -0.71 -1.30
C LEU A 45 -9.74 -1.26 -2.68
N LYS A 46 -10.40 -2.43 -2.69
CA LYS A 46 -10.98 -3.02 -3.91
C LYS A 46 -12.06 -2.13 -4.51
N ARG A 47 -12.97 -1.59 -3.68
CA ARG A 47 -14.05 -0.69 -4.12
C ARG A 47 -13.51 0.56 -4.80
N TRP A 48 -12.45 1.15 -4.25
CA TRP A 48 -11.79 2.34 -4.78
C TRP A 48 -10.77 2.03 -5.91
N LYS A 49 -10.62 0.76 -6.30
CA LYS A 49 -9.68 0.30 -7.33
C LYS A 49 -8.23 0.75 -7.06
N ILE A 50 -7.85 0.79 -5.78
CA ILE A 50 -6.48 1.10 -5.38
C ILE A 50 -5.62 -0.12 -5.71
N ASP A 51 -4.44 0.10 -6.30
CA ASP A 51 -3.44 -0.95 -6.49
C ASP A 51 -2.66 -1.11 -5.19
N TYR A 52 -2.79 -2.26 -4.53
CA TYR A 52 -2.22 -2.47 -3.21
C TYR A 52 -1.64 -3.87 -2.99
N GLU A 53 -0.74 -3.95 -2.03
CA GLU A 53 -0.29 -5.19 -1.40
C GLU A 53 -0.46 -5.05 0.11
N ILE A 54 -1.11 -6.02 0.77
CA ILE A 54 -1.21 -6.06 2.23
C ILE A 54 -0.15 -7.01 2.75
N TYR A 55 0.70 -6.51 3.64
CA TYR A 55 1.64 -7.31 4.42
C TYR A 55 1.24 -7.31 5.89
N ILE A 56 1.07 -8.51 6.47
CA ILE A 56 0.76 -8.66 7.89
C ILE A 56 2.06 -8.93 8.64
N THR A 57 2.41 -8.03 9.56
CA THR A 57 3.67 -8.12 10.32
C THR A 57 3.59 -9.14 11.44
N ARG A 58 4.68 -9.87 11.68
CA ARG A 58 4.81 -10.89 12.73
C ARG A 58 5.29 -10.32 14.05
N ASN A 59 6.18 -9.34 13.99
CA ASN A 59 6.77 -8.63 15.13
C ASN A 59 7.28 -7.26 14.67
N LEU A 60 7.94 -6.53 15.58
CA LEU A 60 8.46 -5.20 15.32
C LEU A 60 9.60 -5.21 14.29
N GLU A 61 10.51 -6.16 14.39
CA GLU A 61 11.65 -6.30 13.48
C GLU A 61 11.18 -6.55 12.05
N ASP A 62 10.18 -7.41 11.87
CA ASP A 62 9.56 -7.74 10.59
C ASP A 62 8.87 -6.52 9.94
N LEU A 63 8.23 -5.67 10.75
CA LEU A 63 7.66 -4.40 10.29
C LEU A 63 8.74 -3.50 9.69
N ILE A 64 9.84 -3.30 10.44
CA ILE A 64 10.93 -2.41 10.04
C ILE A 64 11.62 -2.96 8.79
N GLU A 65 11.95 -4.26 8.77
CA GLU A 65 12.62 -4.91 7.65
C GLU A 65 11.77 -4.87 6.39
N THR A 66 10.48 -5.21 6.51
CA THR A 66 9.56 -5.19 5.38
C THR A 66 9.40 -3.78 4.82
N THR A 67 9.27 -2.78 5.67
CA THR A 67 9.17 -1.38 5.22
C THR A 67 10.42 -0.99 4.44
N LYS A 68 11.61 -1.18 5.03
CA LYS A 68 12.90 -0.87 4.39
C LYS A 68 13.12 -1.60 3.08
N LYS A 69 12.82 -2.90 3.02
CA LYS A 69 12.97 -3.74 1.82
C LYS A 69 12.08 -3.29 0.67
N ASN A 70 10.97 -2.62 0.96
CA ASN A 70 10.02 -2.17 -0.06
C ASN A 70 10.19 -0.68 -0.44
N LEU A 71 10.98 0.11 0.30
CA LEU A 71 11.29 1.51 -0.06
C LEU A 71 11.97 1.64 -1.44
N SER A 72 12.80 0.66 -1.81
CA SER A 72 13.51 0.64 -3.10
C SER A 72 12.73 -0.02 -4.24
N LYS A 73 11.49 -0.47 -3.98
CA LYS A 73 10.63 -1.11 -4.98
C LYS A 73 9.65 -0.12 -5.60
N ASP A 74 8.79 -0.61 -6.50
CA ASP A 74 7.78 0.19 -7.20
C ASP A 74 6.59 0.64 -6.34
N PHE A 75 6.75 0.72 -5.03
CA PHE A 75 5.73 1.29 -4.14
C PHE A 75 5.86 2.81 -4.08
N ASN A 76 4.74 3.49 -4.22
CA ASN A 76 4.64 4.95 -4.14
C ASN A 76 4.10 5.41 -2.79
N ASN A 77 3.28 4.57 -2.16
CA ASN A 77 2.57 4.90 -0.94
C ASN A 77 2.78 3.79 0.10
N PHE A 78 2.95 4.18 1.36
CA PHE A 78 3.00 3.28 2.50
C PHE A 78 1.89 3.67 3.47
N ILE A 79 1.05 2.71 3.84
CA ILE A 79 -0.05 2.91 4.79
C ILE A 79 0.19 1.99 5.97
N SER A 80 0.27 2.56 7.18
CA SER A 80 0.30 1.77 8.42
C SER A 80 -1.13 1.49 8.88
N VAL A 81 -1.44 0.22 9.16
CA VAL A 81 -2.66 -0.17 9.85
C VAL A 81 -2.27 -0.74 11.21
N GLY A 82 -2.47 0.07 12.26
CA GLY A 82 -2.13 -0.27 13.63
C GLY A 82 -2.23 0.97 14.53
N GLY A 83 -1.72 0.86 15.76
CA GLY A 83 -1.59 2.02 16.66
C GLY A 83 -0.38 2.90 16.35
N ASP A 84 -0.18 3.95 17.14
CA ASP A 84 0.89 4.95 16.96
C ASP A 84 2.29 4.33 16.86
N GLY A 85 2.57 3.26 17.61
CA GLY A 85 3.84 2.54 17.50
C GLY A 85 4.08 1.98 16.09
N THR A 86 3.03 1.47 15.43
CA THR A 86 3.13 0.95 14.06
C THR A 86 3.54 2.04 13.07
N LEU A 87 2.96 3.24 13.22
CA LEU A 87 3.31 4.40 12.41
C LEU A 87 4.74 4.87 12.71
N HIS A 88 5.10 4.97 14.00
CA HIS A 88 6.43 5.41 14.44
C HIS A 88 7.56 4.55 13.87
N TYR A 89 7.39 3.24 13.79
CA TYR A 89 8.42 2.33 13.28
C TYR A 89 8.38 2.16 11.74
N MET A 90 7.30 2.57 11.09
CA MET A 90 7.19 2.58 9.64
C MET A 90 7.80 3.84 9.02
N ALA A 91 7.67 4.99 9.69
CA ALA A 91 8.19 6.29 9.25
C ALA A 91 9.70 6.43 9.48
#